data_AF-A0A6G9QL03-F1
#
_entry.id   AF-A0A6G9QL03-F1
#
_cell.length_a   1.000
_cell.length_b   1.000
_cell.length_c   1.000
_cell.angle_alpha   90.00
_cell.angle_beta   90.00
_cell.angle_gamma   90.00
#
_symmetry.space_group_name_H-M   'P 1'
#
loop_
_entity.id
_entity.type
_entity.pdbx_description
1 polymer ?
#
loop_
_entity_poly.entity_id
_entity_poly.type
_entity_poly.pdbx_seq_one_letter_code
_entity_poly.pdbx_strand_id
1 'polypeptide(L)'
;MVEVKVEQSKGTSAIGIDLGCKEAATDSDGGRVVGRQYRKLESKLGIAQRARNKHRVKAIHAKIKNRRSDDLHKHSHHLVDSNAAIFVGNVNYLGMAKD
;
A
#
# COMPACT_ATOMS: atom_id res chain seq x y z
N MET A 1 -17.47 -16.99 -18.96
CA MET A 1 -17.50 -16.08 -17.79
C MET A 1 -17.85 -16.93 -16.58
N VAL A 2 -17.10 -16.82 -15.49
CA VAL A 2 -17.45 -17.51 -14.23
C VAL A 2 -18.24 -16.51 -13.41
N GLU A 3 -19.52 -16.80 -13.17
CA GLU A 3 -20.36 -16.02 -12.25
C GLU A 3 -20.00 -16.41 -10.82
N VAL A 4 -19.27 -15.54 -10.13
CA VAL A 4 -19.01 -15.67 -8.70
C VAL A 4 -20.06 -14.84 -7.97
N LYS A 5 -20.81 -15.48 -7.06
CA LYS A 5 -21.69 -14.75 -6.14
C LYS A 5 -20.83 -13.84 -5.26
N VAL A 6 -21.06 -12.53 -5.36
CA VAL A 6 -20.41 -11.55 -4.51
C VAL A 6 -21.01 -11.67 -3.11
N GLU A 7 -20.27 -12.27 -2.17
CA GLU A 7 -20.65 -12.25 -0.77
C GLU A 7 -20.42 -10.87 -0.18
N GLN A 8 -21.44 -10.34 0.50
CA GLN A 8 -21.34 -9.08 1.21
C GLN A 8 -20.48 -9.27 2.46
N SER A 9 -19.69 -8.24 2.77
CA SER A 9 -18.94 -8.18 4.02
C SER A 9 -19.86 -8.40 5.23
N LYS A 10 -19.39 -9.18 6.20
CA LYS A 10 -20.04 -9.35 7.52
C LYS A 10 -19.65 -8.25 8.50
N GLY A 11 -18.81 -7.31 8.07
CA GLY A 11 -18.38 -6.18 8.87
C GLY A 11 -19.55 -5.35 9.35
N THR A 12 -19.43 -4.80 10.56
CA THR A 12 -20.49 -4.01 11.21
C THR A 12 -20.03 -2.61 11.60
N SER A 13 -18.72 -2.37 11.63
CA SER A 13 -18.12 -1.07 11.97
C SER A 13 -17.98 -0.15 10.76
N ALA A 14 -17.70 1.12 11.03
CA ALA A 14 -17.29 2.09 10.03
C ALA A 14 -15.86 2.55 10.32
N ILE A 15 -15.06 2.78 9.28
CA ILE A 15 -13.67 3.21 9.42
C ILE A 15 -13.33 4.36 8.48
N GLY A 16 -12.55 5.32 8.97
CA GLY A 16 -11.95 6.38 8.17
C GLY A 16 -10.50 6.07 7.84
N ILE A 17 -10.07 6.32 6.60
CA ILE A 17 -8.70 6.16 6.12
C ILE A 17 -8.16 7.52 5.69
N ASP A 18 -7.07 7.96 6.32
CA ASP A 18 -6.27 9.10 5.89
C ASP A 18 -5.05 8.64 5.10
N LEU A 19 -4.82 9.26 3.94
CA LEU A 19 -3.74 8.89 3.03
C LEU A 19 -2.62 9.94 3.14
N GLY A 20 -1.50 9.57 3.77
CA GLY A 20 -0.42 10.50 4.14
C GLY A 20 0.90 10.36 3.39
N CYS A 21 1.84 11.28 3.64
CA CYS A 21 3.22 11.23 3.10
C CYS A 21 4.18 10.37 3.93
N LYS A 22 3.92 10.25 5.24
CA LYS A 22 4.76 9.51 6.20
C LYS A 22 4.38 8.03 6.18
N GLU A 23 3.11 7.75 6.44
CA GLU A 23 2.49 6.44 6.28
C GLU A 23 1.65 6.42 5.00
N ALA A 24 1.57 5.27 4.34
CA ALA A 24 0.80 5.14 3.10
C ALA A 24 -0.71 5.24 3.36
N ALA A 25 -1.18 4.80 4.53
CA ALA A 25 -2.54 4.96 5.03
C ALA A 25 -2.52 4.95 6.56
N THR A 26 -3.39 5.71 7.20
CA THR A 26 -3.65 5.70 8.65
C THR A 26 -5.15 5.65 8.88
N ASP A 27 -5.58 4.70 9.69
CA ASP A 27 -6.99 4.44 9.94
C ASP A 27 -7.43 5.14 11.23
N SER A 28 -8.72 5.43 11.33
CA SER A 28 -9.32 6.10 12.50
C SER A 28 -9.24 5.28 13.79
N ASP A 29 -9.00 3.98 13.71
CA ASP A 29 -8.82 3.07 14.85
C ASP A 29 -7.33 2.86 15.23
N GLY A 30 -6.42 3.55 14.54
CA GLY A 30 -4.97 3.46 14.77
C GLY A 30 -4.25 2.42 13.90
N GLY A 31 -4.98 1.69 13.04
CA GLY A 31 -4.41 0.92 11.95
C GLY A 31 -3.57 1.78 11.00
N ARG A 32 -2.54 1.20 10.36
CA ARG A 32 -1.70 1.92 9.39
C ARG A 32 -1.01 1.01 8.40
N VAL A 33 -0.85 1.51 7.18
CA VAL A 33 0.05 0.92 6.16
C VAL A 33 1.33 1.72 6.13
N VAL A 34 2.44 1.03 6.39
CA VAL A 34 3.72 1.71 6.52
C VAL A 34 4.18 2.30 5.20
N GLY A 35 4.50 3.59 5.20
CA GLY A 35 5.01 4.30 4.04
C GLY A 35 6.47 3.97 3.73
N ARG A 36 6.90 4.28 2.49
CA ARG A 36 8.33 4.30 2.10
C ARG A 36 9.12 3.01 2.35
N GLN A 37 8.46 1.85 2.41
CA GLN A 37 9.09 0.52 2.59
C GLN A 37 10.17 0.19 1.54
N TYR A 38 10.13 0.84 0.37
CA TYR A 38 11.15 0.72 -0.67
C TYR A 38 12.55 1.15 -0.21
N ARG A 39 12.66 2.07 0.77
CA ARG A 39 13.94 2.55 1.32
C ARG A 39 14.82 1.41 1.85
N LYS A 40 14.21 0.34 2.36
CA LYS A 40 14.92 -0.88 2.82
C LYS A 40 15.73 -1.57 1.72
N LEU A 41 15.37 -1.36 0.45
CA LEU A 41 16.02 -1.95 -0.72
C LEU A 41 16.75 -0.92 -1.59
N GLU A 42 16.65 0.37 -1.27
CA GLU A 42 17.22 1.47 -2.04
C GLU A 42 18.75 1.39 -2.15
N SER A 43 19.44 1.14 -1.03
CA SER A 43 20.90 0.95 -1.05
C SER A 43 21.31 -0.24 -1.96
N LYS A 44 20.60 -1.36 -1.86
CA LYS A 44 20.85 -2.55 -2.71
C LYS A 44 20.57 -2.28 -4.19
N LEU A 45 19.52 -1.50 -4.47
CA LEU A 45 19.19 -1.05 -5.82
C LEU A 45 20.31 -0.17 -6.38
N GLY A 46 20.77 0.83 -5.61
CA GLY A 46 21.84 1.74 -6.00
C GLY A 46 23.16 1.02 -6.29
N ILE A 47 23.54 0.03 -5.47
CA ILE A 47 24.71 -0.81 -5.72
C ILE A 47 24.55 -1.59 -7.03
N ALA A 48 23.40 -2.22 -7.26
CA ALA A 48 23.15 -2.99 -8.49
C ALA A 48 23.12 -2.10 -9.74
N GLN A 49 22.60 -0.87 -9.63
CA GLN A 49 22.61 0.14 -10.69
C GLN A 49 24.03 0.57 -11.04
N ARG A 50 24.86 0.91 -10.05
CA ARG A 50 26.27 1.29 -10.27
C ARG A 50 27.09 0.15 -10.88
N ALA A 51 26.83 -1.08 -10.47
CA ALA A 51 27.44 -2.28 -11.05
C ALA A 51 26.90 -2.66 -12.45
N ARG A 52 25.96 -1.88 -13.01
CA ARG A 52 25.30 -2.14 -14.31
C ARG A 52 24.64 -3.53 -14.40
N ASN A 53 24.28 -4.13 -13.27
CA ASN A 53 23.68 -5.47 -13.22
C ASN A 53 22.16 -5.40 -13.47
N LYS A 54 21.78 -5.36 -14.74
CA LYS A 54 20.38 -5.20 -15.19
C LYS A 54 19.43 -6.25 -14.61
N HIS A 55 19.87 -7.50 -14.50
CA HIS A 55 19.05 -8.59 -13.94
C HIS A 55 18.72 -8.33 -12.47
N ARG A 56 19.73 -7.95 -11.67
CA ARG A 56 19.54 -7.67 -10.24
C ARG A 56 18.71 -6.41 -10.00
N VAL A 57 18.88 -5.38 -10.82
CA VAL A 57 18.03 -4.18 -10.80
C VAL A 57 16.55 -4.55 -11.05
N LYS A 58 16.26 -5.33 -12.10
CA LYS A 58 14.90 -5.79 -12.40
C LYS A 58 14.28 -6.59 -11.25
N ALA A 59 15.05 -7.51 -10.67
CA ALA A 59 14.61 -8.33 -9.53
C ALA A 59 14.28 -7.47 -8.29
N ILE A 60 15.10 -6.47 -7.98
CA ILE A 60 14.86 -5.57 -6.83
C ILE A 60 13.61 -4.71 -7.08
N HIS A 61 13.41 -4.17 -8.28
CA HIS A 61 12.18 -3.45 -8.61
C HIS A 61 10.93 -4.31 -8.48
N ALA A 62 10.96 -5.53 -9.03
CA ALA A 62 9.85 -6.47 -8.88
C ALA A 62 9.57 -6.77 -7.40
N LYS A 63 10.60 -6.97 -6.59
CA LYS A 63 10.46 -7.19 -5.14
C LYS A 63 9.82 -6.01 -4.41
N ILE A 64 10.23 -4.77 -4.73
CA ILE A 64 9.64 -3.55 -4.17
C ILE A 64 8.16 -3.44 -4.55
N LYS A 65 7.84 -3.64 -5.84
CA LYS A 65 6.46 -3.60 -6.36
C LYS A 65 5.57 -4.64 -5.68
N ASN A 66 6.04 -5.89 -5.64
CA ASN A 66 5.26 -7.00 -5.09
C ASN A 66 5.00 -6.82 -3.60
N ARG A 67 5.99 -6.34 -2.83
CA ARG A 67 5.79 -6.03 -1.41
C ARG A 67 4.72 -4.95 -1.23
N ARG A 68 4.81 -3.85 -1.97
CA ARG A 68 3.79 -2.78 -1.90
C ARG A 68 2.39 -3.32 -2.25
N SER A 69 2.30 -4.16 -3.27
CA SER A 69 1.02 -4.76 -3.69
C SER A 69 0.45 -5.70 -2.63
N ASP A 70 1.28 -6.54 -2.03
CA ASP A 70 0.89 -7.50 -0.99
C ASP A 70 0.45 -6.78 0.29
N ASP A 71 1.21 -5.78 0.74
CA ASP A 71 0.88 -4.98 1.92
C ASP A 71 -0.49 -4.28 1.75
N LEU A 72 -0.71 -3.64 0.60
CA LEU A 72 -1.99 -2.98 0.30
C LEU A 72 -3.13 -3.98 0.15
N HIS A 73 -2.90 -5.12 -0.49
CA HIS A 73 -3.94 -6.13 -0.68
C HIS A 73 -4.42 -6.70 0.65
N LYS A 74 -3.50 -7.11 1.53
CA LYS A 74 -3.82 -7.62 2.87
C LYS A 74 -4.56 -6.58 3.70
N HIS A 75 -4.11 -5.34 3.63
CA HIS A 75 -4.74 -4.24 4.34
C HIS A 75 -6.16 -3.97 3.83
N SER A 76 -6.34 -3.83 2.51
CA SER A 76 -7.68 -3.62 1.94
C SER A 76 -8.63 -4.78 2.23
N HIS A 77 -8.12 -6.01 2.19
CA HIS A 77 -8.92 -7.21 2.48
C HIS A 77 -9.40 -7.19 3.93
N HIS A 78 -8.51 -6.86 4.88
CA HIS A 78 -8.87 -6.73 6.28
C HIS A 78 -9.94 -5.64 6.52
N LEU A 79 -9.80 -4.50 5.85
CA LEU A 79 -10.75 -3.39 5.98
C LEU A 79 -12.14 -3.78 5.48
N VAL A 80 -12.24 -4.43 4.31
CA VAL A 80 -13.55 -4.86 3.78
C VAL A 80 -14.16 -5.99 4.59
N ASP A 81 -13.37 -6.91 5.13
CA ASP A 81 -13.91 -8.00 5.98
C ASP A 81 -14.51 -7.47 7.29
N SER A 82 -13.92 -6.41 7.83
CA SER A 82 -14.20 -5.95 9.19
C SER A 82 -15.24 -4.82 9.24
N ASN A 83 -15.38 -4.03 8.17
CA ASN A 83 -16.18 -2.81 8.17
C ASN A 83 -17.33 -2.85 7.16
N ALA A 84 -18.51 -2.36 7.59
CA ALA A 84 -19.68 -2.11 6.76
C ALA A 84 -19.54 -0.85 5.91
N ALA A 85 -18.75 0.13 6.36
CA ALA A 85 -18.54 1.40 5.66
C ALA A 85 -17.07 1.86 5.78
N ILE A 86 -16.52 2.34 4.67
CA ILE A 86 -15.15 2.86 4.59
C ILE A 86 -15.20 4.28 4.03
N PHE A 87 -14.66 5.23 4.79
CA PHE A 87 -14.55 6.65 4.40
C PHE A 87 -13.09 6.95 4.09
N VAL A 88 -12.81 7.58 2.94
CA VAL A 88 -11.44 7.91 2.54
C VAL A 88 -11.28 9.43 2.53
N GLY A 89 -10.28 9.93 3.25
CA GLY A 89 -9.91 11.34 3.26
C GLY A 89 -9.43 11.84 1.89
N ASN A 90 -9.72 13.10 1.58
CA ASN A 90 -9.29 13.70 0.32
C ASN A 90 -7.77 13.96 0.32
N VAL A 91 -7.06 13.43 -0.67
CA VAL A 91 -5.63 13.64 -0.88
C VAL A 91 -5.35 14.75 -1.88
N ASN A 92 -4.84 15.89 -1.40
CA ASN A 92 -4.26 16.90 -2.27
C ASN A 92 -2.80 16.54 -2.61
N TYR A 93 -2.61 15.63 -3.57
CA TYR A 93 -1.30 15.20 -4.05
C TYR A 93 -0.40 16.37 -4.50
N LEU A 94 -0.99 17.45 -5.05
CA LEU A 94 -0.27 18.66 -5.48
C LEU A 94 0.29 19.46 -4.29
N GLY A 95 -0.39 19.45 -3.14
CA GLY A 95 0.10 20.07 -1.91
C GLY A 95 1.19 19.26 -1.21
N MET A 96 1.22 17.94 -1.44
CA MET A 96 2.06 16.96 -0.75
C MET A 96 3.39 16.64 -1.48
N ALA A 97 3.56 17.07 -2.73
CA ALA A 97 4.77 16.85 -3.53
C ALA A 97 5.90 17.86 -3.27
N LYS A 98 5.71 18.79 -2.33
CA LYS A 98 6.69 19.80 -1.94
C LYS A 98 7.42 19.36 -0.68
N ASP A 99 8.47 18.55 -0.85
CA ASP A 99 9.53 18.32 0.14
C ASP A 99 10.84 17.97 -0.58
#